data_AF-A0A0F2Q984-F1
#
_entry.id   AF-A0A0F2Q984-F1
#
_cell.length_a   1.000
_cell.length_b   1.000
_cell.length_c   1.000
_cell.angle_alpha   90.00
_cell.angle_beta   90.00
_cell.angle_gamma   90.00
#
_symmetry.space_group_name_H-M   'P 1'
#
loop_
_entity.id
_entity.type
_entity.pdbx_description
1 polymer ?
#
loop_
_entity_poly.entity_id
_entity_poly.type
_entity_poly.pdbx_seq_one_letter_code
_entity_poly.pdbx_strand_id
1 'polypeptide(L)'
;MLMFIETNSSFIKAIFLIGYFVLLLYAFGKGKEIRIRRKEKAFRKKLYSILETENLPLYKGENTVNWSKVYIMLKDITPSPERDEVMEIVRAKKNARKR
;
A
#
# COMPACT_ATOMS: atom_id res chain seq x y z
N MET A 1 27.86 40.12 10.16
CA MET A 1 29.17 39.47 10.27
C MET A 1 28.95 38.09 10.89
N LEU A 2 28.54 37.10 10.08
CA LEU A 2 28.48 35.69 10.51
C LEU A 2 29.91 35.18 10.41
N MET A 3 30.63 35.32 11.52
CA MET A 3 32.01 34.85 11.67
C MET A 3 32.00 33.35 11.36
N PHE A 4 32.59 33.01 10.23
CA PHE A 4 32.97 31.65 9.89
C PHE A 4 33.73 31.09 11.08
N ILE A 5 33.16 30.09 11.74
CA ILE A 5 33.89 29.22 12.66
C ILE A 5 34.83 28.40 11.78
N GLU A 6 35.99 28.97 11.52
CA GLU A 6 37.18 28.33 10.97
C GLU A 6 37.73 27.35 12.02
N THR A 7 37.22 26.12 12.04
CA THR A 7 38.00 24.90 11.75
C THR A 7 37.20 23.64 12.09
N ASN A 8 37.42 22.62 11.26
CA ASN A 8 37.15 21.20 11.52
C ASN A 8 35.69 20.74 11.53
N SER A 9 35.16 20.49 10.33
CA SER A 9 35.43 19.19 9.71
C SER A 9 34.40 18.96 8.60
N SER A 10 34.86 18.74 7.37
CA SER A 10 34.02 18.25 6.27
C SER A 10 33.20 17.02 6.69
N PHE A 11 33.70 16.28 7.69
CA PHE A 11 33.03 15.18 8.37
C PHE A 11 31.73 15.58 9.09
N ILE A 12 31.72 16.68 9.85
CA ILE A 12 30.52 17.15 10.56
C ILE A 12 29.46 17.59 9.54
N LYS A 13 29.87 18.35 8.51
CA LYS A 13 28.98 18.74 7.39
C LYS A 13 28.42 17.51 6.67
N ALA A 14 29.23 16.48 6.44
CA ALA A 14 28.80 15.22 5.83
C ALA A 14 27.81 14.44 6.71
N ILE A 15 28.01 14.40 8.03
CA ILE A 15 27.06 13.77 8.97
C ILE A 15 25.69 14.47 8.92
N PHE A 16 25.66 15.81 8.92
CA PHE A 16 24.41 16.56 8.77
C PHE A 16 23.74 16.28 7.42
N LEU A 17 24.52 16.16 6.33
CA LEU A 17 24.00 15.86 5.00
C LEU A 17 23.42 14.45 4.89
N ILE A 18 24.08 13.47 5.51
CA ILE A 18 23.60 12.07 5.60
C ILE A 18 22.34 12.00 6.46
N GLY A 19 22.33 12.65 7.64
CA GLY A 19 21.15 12.72 8.50
C GLY A 19 19.95 13.35 7.79
N TYR A 20 20.18 14.41 7.01
CA TYR A 20 19.16 15.04 6.16
C TYR A 20 18.66 14.09 5.06
N PHE A 21 19.55 13.34 4.41
CA PHE A 21 19.18 12.33 3.40
C PHE A 21 18.36 11.18 4.00
N VAL A 22 18.69 10.71 5.20
CA VAL A 22 17.92 9.68 5.91
C VAL A 22 16.53 10.20 6.28
N LEU A 23 16.43 11.47 6.72
CA LEU A 23 15.16 12.14 6.99
C LEU A 23 14.29 12.25 5.72
N LEU A 24 14.89 12.61 4.59
CA LEU A 24 14.20 12.63 3.29
C LEU A 24 13.73 11.23 2.89
N LEU A 25 14.59 10.21 2.96
CA LEU A 25 14.22 8.83 2.65
C LEU A 25 13.10 8.32 3.56
N TYR A 26 13.12 8.67 4.84
CA TYR A 26 12.06 8.37 5.80
C TYR A 26 10.74 9.07 5.44
N ALA A 27 10.79 10.35 5.08
CA ALA A 27 9.62 11.11 4.63
C ALA A 27 9.05 10.57 3.32
N PHE A 28 9.91 10.21 2.36
CA PHE A 28 9.51 9.53 1.11
C PHE A 28 8.89 8.16 1.38
N GLY A 29 9.46 7.37 2.30
CA GLY A 29 8.91 6.11 2.76
C GLY A 29 7.51 6.26 3.36
N LYS A 30 7.34 7.21 4.29
CA LYS A 30 6.05 7.58 4.90
C LYS A 30 5.03 8.06 3.88
N GLY A 31 5.43 8.91 2.94
CA GLY A 31 4.55 9.41 1.87
C GLY A 31 4.07 8.30 0.94
N LYS A 32 4.96 7.36 0.58
CA LYS A 32 4.63 6.17 -0.20
C LYS A 32 3.68 5.25 0.58
N GLU A 33 3.90 5.07 1.88
CA GLU A 33 3.04 4.27 2.74
C GLU A 33 1.63 4.87 2.84
N ILE A 34 1.50 6.19 3.01
CA ILE A 34 0.21 6.88 3.02
C ILE A 34 -0.51 6.69 1.67
N ARG A 35 0.22 6.81 0.55
CA ARG A 35 -0.36 6.63 -0.78
C ARG A 35 -0.83 5.19 -1.01
N ILE A 36 -0.08 4.20 -0.53
CA ILE A 36 -0.45 2.78 -0.57
C ILE A 36 -1.71 2.54 0.28
N ARG A 37 -1.74 3.05 1.52
CA ARG A 37 -2.92 2.94 2.41
C ARG A 37 -4.17 3.59 1.80
N ARG A 38 -4.03 4.76 1.17
CA ARG A 38 -5.15 5.42 0.46
C ARG A 38 -5.67 4.57 -0.71
N LYS A 39 -4.77 4.03 -1.53
CA LYS A 39 -5.13 3.13 -2.64
C LYS A 39 -5.82 1.86 -2.13
N GLU A 40 -5.31 1.28 -1.04
CA GLU A 40 -5.91 0.08 -0.45
C GLU A 40 -7.30 0.36 0.14
N LYS A 41 -7.49 1.50 0.81
CA LYS A 41 -8.80 1.93 1.32
C LYS A 41 -9.81 2.14 0.17
N ALA A 42 -9.39 2.79 -0.92
CA ALA A 42 -10.22 2.99 -2.10
C ALA A 42 -10.60 1.66 -2.76
N PHE A 43 -9.63 0.73 -2.89
CA PHE A 43 -9.88 -0.62 -3.40
C PHE A 43 -10.91 -1.37 -2.55
N ARG A 44 -10.76 -1.38 -1.22
CA ARG A 44 -11.72 -2.05 -0.33
C ARG A 44 -13.11 -1.44 -0.46
N LYS A 45 -13.22 -0.12 -0.52
CA LYS A 45 -14.50 0.56 -0.72
C LYS A 45 -15.17 0.15 -2.04
N LYS A 46 -14.43 0.11 -3.14
CA LYS A 46 -14.94 -0.40 -4.44
C LYS A 46 -15.39 -1.85 -4.33
N LEU A 47 -14.56 -2.72 -3.72
CA LEU A 47 -14.87 -4.13 -3.53
C LEU A 47 -16.16 -4.34 -2.74
N TYR A 48 -16.35 -3.61 -1.64
CA TYR A 48 -17.56 -3.67 -0.83
C TYR A 48 -18.79 -3.16 -1.56
N SER A 49 -18.64 -2.11 -2.37
CA SER A 49 -19.73 -1.57 -3.19
C SER A 49 -20.20 -2.56 -4.24
N ILE A 50 -19.27 -3.29 -4.88
CA ILE A 50 -19.59 -4.26 -5.94
C ILE A 50 -20.20 -5.53 -5.34
N LEU A 51 -19.63 -6.02 -4.24
CA LEU A 51 -20.11 -7.24 -3.57
C LEU A 51 -21.33 -6.99 -2.68
N GLU A 52 -21.79 -5.74 -2.55
CA GLU A 52 -22.88 -5.32 -1.65
C GLU A 52 -22.72 -5.87 -0.22
N THR A 53 -21.49 -5.96 0.26
CA THR A 53 -21.17 -6.56 1.55
C THR A 53 -20.02 -5.81 2.22
N GLU A 54 -20.07 -5.69 3.54
CA GLU A 54 -18.96 -5.16 4.34
C GLU A 54 -18.02 -6.27 4.83
N ASN A 55 -18.46 -7.53 4.75
CA ASN A 55 -17.74 -8.69 5.27
C ASN A 55 -17.15 -9.52 4.14
N LEU A 56 -15.81 -9.54 4.04
CA LEU A 56 -15.14 -10.42 3.09
C LEU A 56 -15.02 -11.84 3.65
N PRO A 57 -15.17 -12.88 2.82
CA PRO A 57 -14.98 -14.25 3.25
C PRO A 57 -13.55 -14.44 3.76
N LEU A 58 -13.41 -14.98 4.97
CA LEU A 58 -12.13 -15.32 5.58
C LEU A 58 -11.79 -16.81 5.37
N TYR A 59 -10.53 -17.18 5.59
CA TYR A 59 -10.15 -18.58 5.72
C TYR A 59 -10.68 -19.15 7.05
N LYS A 60 -11.00 -20.44 7.08
CA LYS A 60 -11.55 -21.08 8.27
C LYS A 60 -10.49 -21.06 9.38
N GLY A 61 -10.78 -20.34 10.47
CA GLY A 61 -9.85 -20.20 11.60
C GLY A 61 -8.74 -19.15 11.42
N GLU A 62 -8.78 -18.31 10.37
CA GLU A 62 -7.82 -17.22 10.18
C GLU A 62 -8.53 -15.87 10.05
N ASN A 63 -7.89 -14.79 10.52
CA ASN A 63 -8.31 -13.41 10.21
C ASN A 63 -7.87 -12.92 8.82
N THR A 64 -7.52 -13.86 7.93
CA THR A 64 -7.03 -13.55 6.58
C THR A 64 -8.15 -13.73 5.56
N VAL A 65 -8.28 -12.76 4.64
CA VAL A 65 -9.27 -12.80 3.56
C VAL A 65 -8.97 -13.95 2.59
N ASN A 66 -10.02 -14.71 2.27
CA ASN A 66 -10.03 -15.74 1.25
C ASN A 66 -10.27 -15.13 -0.14
N TRP A 67 -9.18 -14.66 -0.76
CA TRP A 67 -9.20 -14.06 -2.09
C TRP A 67 -9.73 -14.99 -3.19
N SER A 68 -9.62 -16.32 -3.01
CA SER A 68 -10.22 -17.27 -3.95
C SER A 68 -11.75 -17.25 -3.91
N LYS A 69 -12.35 -17.15 -2.71
CA LYS A 69 -13.80 -16.98 -2.57
C LYS A 69 -14.26 -15.61 -3.07
N VAL A 70 -13.53 -14.54 -2.73
CA VAL A 70 -13.80 -13.18 -3.27
C VAL A 70 -13.81 -13.18 -4.80
N TYR A 71 -12.84 -13.87 -5.43
CA TYR A 71 -12.77 -13.98 -6.89
C TYR A 71 -14.00 -14.68 -7.49
N ILE A 72 -14.51 -15.73 -6.83
CA ILE A 72 -15.72 -16.44 -7.30
C ILE A 72 -16.94 -15.54 -7.15
N MET A 73 -17.10 -14.86 -6.00
CA MET A 73 -18.22 -13.92 -5.79
C MET A 73 -18.23 -12.79 -6.82
N LEU A 74 -17.06 -12.24 -7.18
CA LEU A 74 -16.95 -11.25 -8.24
C LEU A 74 -17.26 -11.79 -9.64
N LYS A 75 -17.03 -13.10 -9.88
CA LYS A 75 -17.31 -13.74 -11.16
C LYS A 75 -18.81 -13.90 -11.40
N ASP A 76 -19.57 -14.11 -10.32
CA ASP A 76 -21.02 -14.31 -10.35
C ASP A 76 -21.79 -12.98 -10.51
N ILE A 77 -21.10 -11.84 -10.37
CA ILE A 77 -21.66 -10.50 -10.58
C ILE A 77 -21.59 -10.10 -12.05
N THR A 78 -22.61 -9.37 -12.50
CA THR A 78 -22.71 -8.78 -13.84
C THR A 78 -21.41 -8.08 -14.24
N PRO A 79 -20.86 -8.37 -15.42
CA PRO A 79 -19.64 -7.74 -15.90
C PRO A 79 -19.79 -6.21 -15.95
N SER A 80 -18.82 -5.51 -15.37
CA SER A 80 -18.71 -4.05 -15.47
C SER A 80 -17.23 -3.66 -15.50
N PRO A 81 -16.87 -2.51 -16.08
CA PRO A 81 -15.49 -2.03 -16.10
C PRO A 81 -14.88 -1.94 -14.69
N GLU A 82 -15.69 -1.55 -13.71
CA GLU A 82 -15.28 -1.46 -12.30
C GLU A 82 -15.04 -2.83 -11.67
N ARG A 83 -15.89 -3.81 -11.99
CA ARG A 83 -15.71 -5.21 -11.58
C ARG A 83 -14.43 -5.78 -12.16
N ASP A 84 -14.14 -5.52 -13.42
CA ASP A 84 -12.96 -6.05 -14.10
C ASP A 84 -11.65 -5.50 -13.50
N GLU A 85 -11.60 -4.19 -13.24
CA GLU A 85 -10.51 -3.55 -12.49
C GLU A 85 -10.26 -4.24 -11.14
N VAL A 86 -11.33 -4.46 -10.36
CA VAL A 86 -11.24 -5.09 -9.05
C VAL A 86 -10.83 -6.55 -9.17
N MET A 87 -11.32 -7.25 -10.20
CA MET A 87 -11.03 -8.66 -10.44
C MET A 87 -9.57 -8.90 -10.82
N GLU A 88 -8.94 -8.00 -11.57
CA GLU A 88 -7.49 -8.07 -11.86
C GLU A 88 -6.66 -7.96 -10.58
N ILE A 89 -7.01 -7.01 -9.70
CA ILE A 89 -6.33 -6.81 -8.41
C ILE A 89 -6.52 -8.04 -7.50
N VAL A 90 -7.74 -8.61 -7.45
CA VAL A 90 -8.01 -9.83 -6.68
C VAL A 90 -7.24 -11.03 -7.24
N ARG A 91 -7.11 -11.15 -8.57
CA ARG A 91 -6.31 -12.19 -9.22
C ARG A 91 -4.83 -12.06 -8.87
N ALA A 92 -4.29 -10.84 -8.86
CA ALA A 92 -2.91 -10.59 -8.43
C ALA A 92 -2.69 -10.98 -6.95
N LYS A 93 -3.61 -10.61 -6.05
CA LYS A 93 -3.56 -10.98 -4.63
C LYS A 93 -3.67 -12.49 -4.40
N LYS A 94 -4.52 -13.18 -5.17
CA LYS A 94 -4.64 -14.65 -5.16
C LYS A 94 -3.33 -15.32 -5.57
N ASN A 95 -2.68 -14.84 -6.63
CA ASN A 95 -1.44 -15.41 -7.14
C ASN A 95 -0.24 -15.15 -6.22
N ALA A 96 -0.21 -14.00 -5.53
CA ALA A 96 0.85 -13.67 -4.57
C ALA A 96 0.91 -14.62 -3.36
N ARG A 97 -0.21 -15.25 -2.95
CA ARG A 97 -0.25 -16.23 -1.84
C ARG A 97 0.11 -17.66 -2.27
N LYS A 98 0.08 -17.96 -3.58
CA LYS A 98 0.45 -19.30 -4.09
C LYS A 98 1.97 -19.49 -4.25
N ARG A 99 2.72 -18.39 -4.27
CA ARG A 99 4.19 -18.37 -4.23
C ARG A 99 4.64 -18.36 -2.78
#